data_AF-A0A957J9Q9-F1
#
_entry.id   AF-A0A957J9Q9-F1
#
_cell.length_a   1.000
_cell.length_b   1.000
_cell.length_c   1.000
_cell.angle_alpha   90.00
_cell.angle_beta   90.00
_cell.angle_gamma   90.00
#
_symmetry.space_group_name_H-M   'P 1'
#
loop_
_entity.id
_entity.type
_entity.pdbx_description
1 polymer ?
#
loop_
_entity_poly.entity_id
_entity_poly.type
_entity_poly.pdbx_seq_one_letter_code
_entity_poly.pdbx_strand_id
1 'polypeptide(L)' 'MLSEWQFIAIFLLLSPIFPAAPILIQAILSPSKPNPIKQSTYECGIETVGDTWIQFKVQYYIYALVFVVF' A
#
# COMPACT_ATOMS: atom_id res chain seq x y z
N MET A 1 -11.30 12.32 31.91
CA MET A 1 -10.60 11.11 31.41
C MET A 1 -11.24 10.50 30.17
N LEU A 2 -12.55 10.24 30.09
CA LEU A 2 -13.20 9.70 28.86
C LEU A 2 -13.19 10.67 27.65
N SER A 3 -13.18 11.98 27.90
CA SER A 3 -13.24 13.01 26.84
C SER A 3 -12.06 12.97 25.86
N GLU A 4 -10.85 12.59 26.29
CA GLU A 4 -9.66 12.54 25.42
C GLU A 4 -9.69 11.31 24.51
N TRP A 5 -10.09 10.16 25.05
CA TRP A 5 -10.27 8.92 24.28
C TRP A 5 -11.39 9.03 23.23
N GLN A 6 -12.40 9.85 23.49
CA GLN A 6 -13.46 10.14 22.52
C GLN A 6 -12.91 10.81 21.25
N PHE A 7 -11.97 11.76 21.39
CA PHE A 7 -11.31 12.35 20.24
C PHE A 7 -10.49 11.32 19.47
N ILE A 8 -9.73 10.47 20.16
CA ILE A 8 -8.96 9.39 19.52
C ILE A 8 -9.88 8.46 18.73
N ALA A 9 -11.02 8.06 19.28
CA ALA A 9 -12.00 7.21 18.58
C ALA A 9 -12.58 7.88 17.33
N ILE A 10 -12.90 9.17 17.40
CA ILE A 10 -13.37 9.94 16.24
C ILE A 10 -12.28 10.03 15.17
N PHE A 11 -11.04 10.32 15.56
CA PHE A 11 -9.92 10.37 14.63
C PHE A 11 -9.62 9.03 13.99
N LEU A 12 -9.73 7.93 14.73
CA LEU A 12 -9.54 6.58 14.20
C LEU A 12 -10.56 6.25 13.09
N LEU A 13 -11.79 6.78 13.19
CA LEU A 13 -12.80 6.63 12.15
C LEU A 13 -12.60 7.60 10.97
N LEU A 14 -12.23 8.85 11.23
CA LEU A 14 -12.03 9.86 10.18
C LEU A 14 -10.73 9.67 9.40
N SER A 15 -9.68 9.16 10.05
CA SER A 15 -8.35 8.96 9.47
C SER A 15 -8.34 8.10 8.21
N PRO A 16 -9.03 6.95 8.12
CA PRO A 16 -9.10 6.18 6.87
C PRO A 16 -10.02 6.82 5.82
N ILE A 17 -11.05 7.57 6.24
CA ILE A 17 -11.96 8.26 5.30
C ILE A 17 -11.21 9.32 4.51
N PHE A 18 -10.31 10.05 5.16
CA PHE A 18 -9.58 11.15 4.53
C PHE A 18 -8.75 10.74 3.29
N PRO A 19 -7.91 9.69 3.31
CA PRO A 19 -7.23 9.19 2.11
C PRO A 19 -8.14 8.34 1.22
N ALA A 20 -9.15 7.64 1.75
CA ALA A 20 -10.05 6.83 0.94
C ALA A 20 -10.97 7.69 0.05
N ALA A 21 -11.46 8.82 0.55
CA ALA A 21 -12.37 9.72 -0.18
C ALA A 21 -11.81 10.16 -1.55
N PRO A 22 -10.60 10.74 -1.67
CA PRO A 22 -10.06 11.13 -2.98
C PRO A 22 -9.80 9.93 -3.91
N ILE A 23 -9.40 8.76 -3.37
CA ILE A 23 -9.23 7.54 -4.16
C ILE A 23 -10.57 7.08 -4.74
N LEU A 24 -11.65 7.09 -3.94
CA LEU A 24 -12.99 6.72 -4.39
C LEU A 24 -13.55 7.73 -5.41
N ILE A 25 -13.37 9.03 -5.16
CA ILE A 25 -13.77 10.09 -6.10
C ILE A 25 -13.03 9.89 -7.44
N GLN A 26 -11.72 9.64 -7.39
CA GLN A 26 -10.91 9.38 -8.59
C GLN A 26 -11.37 8.10 -9.31
N ALA A 27 -11.65 7.02 -8.58
CA ALA A 27 -12.15 5.78 -9.18
C ALA A 27 -13.48 5.96 -9.92
N ILE A 28 -14.36 6.86 -9.45
CA ILE A 28 -15.66 7.15 -10.07
C ILE A 28 -15.54 8.14 -11.24
N LEU A 29 -14.73 9.19 -11.10
CA LEU A 29 -14.68 10.30 -12.06
C LEU A 29 -13.63 10.11 -13.17
N SER A 30 -12.60 9.29 -12.94
CA SER A 30 -11.49 9.18 -13.90
C SER A 30 -11.84 8.35 -15.14
N PRO A 31 -11.26 8.66 -16.31
CA PRO A 31 -11.44 7.83 -17.50
C PRO A 31 -10.82 6.44 -17.32
N SER A 32 -11.66 5.39 -17.34
CA SER A 32 -11.19 4.01 -17.32
C SER A 32 -10.87 3.52 -18.74
N LYS A 33 -9.57 3.33 -19.04
CA LYS A 33 -9.08 2.81 -20.33
C LYS A 33 -8.04 1.70 -20.10
N PRO A 34 -8.45 0.52 -19.58
CA PRO A 34 -7.55 -0.61 -19.39
C PRO A 34 -7.10 -1.15 -20.75
N ASN A 35 -5.82 -1.50 -20.85
CA ASN A 35 -5.29 -2.24 -21.98
C ASN A 35 -4.12 -3.13 -21.50
N PRO A 36 -3.73 -4.16 -22.27
CA PRO A 36 -2.68 -5.10 -21.84
C PRO A 36 -1.33 -4.42 -21.54
N ILE A 37 -0.96 -3.39 -22.31
CA ILE A 37 0.31 -2.66 -22.16
C ILE A 37 0.32 -1.79 -20.88
N LYS A 38 -0.80 -1.19 -20.49
CA LYS A 38 -0.92 -0.41 -19.24
C LYS A 38 -0.96 -1.30 -18.01
N GLN A 39 -1.29 -2.58 -18.19
CA GLN A 39 -1.37 -3.58 -17.13
C GLN A 39 -0.11 -4.45 -17.06
N SER A 40 0.84 -4.28 -17.99
CA SER A 40 2.10 -5.00 -17.96
C SER A 40 3.04 -4.39 -16.92
N THR A 41 3.94 -5.22 -16.39
CA THR A 41 5.02 -4.75 -15.50
C THR A 41 5.95 -3.82 -16.28
N TYR A 42 6.41 -2.76 -15.63
CA TYR A 42 7.36 -1.83 -16.24
C TYR A 42 8.77 -2.42 -16.21
N GLU A 43 9.41 -2.51 -17.38
CA GLU A 43 10.76 -3.08 -17.57
C GLU A 43 11.58 -2.22 -18.55
N CYS A 44 11.69 -0.90 -18.31
CA CYS A 44 12.57 0.02 -19.06
C CYS A 44 12.47 0.00 -20.61
N GLY A 45 11.36 -0.49 -21.16
CA GLY A 45 11.13 -0.59 -22.62
C GLY A 45 11.54 -1.92 -23.26
N ILE A 46 11.88 -2.94 -22.47
CA ILE A 46 12.13 -4.31 -22.93
C ILE A 46 11.09 -5.27 -22.32
N GLU A 47 10.99 -6.47 -22.89
CA GLU A 47 10.19 -7.54 -22.30
C GLU A 47 10.91 -8.09 -21.06
N THR A 48 10.15 -8.46 -20.03
CA THR A 48 10.69 -9.12 -18.85
C THR A 48 11.22 -10.49 -19.23
N VAL A 49 12.50 -10.75 -18.96
CA VAL A 49 13.14 -12.04 -19.29
C VAL A 49 13.54 -12.77 -18.01
N GLY A 50 13.15 -14.04 -17.92
CA GLY A 50 13.52 -14.94 -16.83
C GLY A 50 12.62 -14.83 -15.60
N ASP A 51 12.87 -15.71 -14.63
CA ASP A 51 12.17 -15.70 -13.35
C ASP A 51 12.71 -14.58 -12.47
N THR A 52 11.82 -13.80 -11.86
CA THR A 52 12.16 -12.76 -10.87
C THR A 52 12.47 -13.35 -9.50
N TRP A 53 13.30 -14.40 -9.45
CA TRP A 53 13.74 -15.00 -8.21
C TRP A 53 14.81 -14.14 -7.54
N ILE A 54 14.47 -13.60 -6.37
CA ILE A 54 15.39 -12.82 -5.54
C ILE A 54 15.72 -13.67 -4.32
N GLN A 55 16.99 -13.76 -3.96
CA GLN A 55 17.39 -14.39 -2.71
C GLN A 55 16.91 -13.53 -1.53
N PHE A 56 15.84 -13.98 -0.87
CA PHE A 56 15.33 -13.30 0.31
C PHE A 56 16.35 -13.38 1.45
N LYS A 57 16.70 -12.21 1.98
CA LYS A 57 17.72 -12.04 3.01
C LYS A 57 17.12 -12.31 4.39
N VAL A 58 17.68 -13.27 5.12
CA VAL A 58 17.24 -13.63 6.50
C VAL A 58 17.29 -12.44 7.46
N GLN A 59 18.13 -11.43 7.16
CA GLN A 59 18.26 -10.23 7.96
C GLN A 59 16.91 -9.52 8.18
N TYR A 60 16.00 -9.49 7.19
CA TYR A 60 14.68 -8.88 7.37
C TYR A 60 13.88 -9.54 8.49
N TYR A 61 13.96 -10.87 8.59
CA TYR A 61 13.32 -11.64 9.65
C TYR A 61 13.96 -11.35 11.01
N ILE A 62 15.29 -11.34 11.09
CA ILE A 62 16.00 -11.08 12.35
C ILE A 62 15.67 -9.67 12.86
N TYR A 63 15.64 -8.65 11.98
CA TYR A 63 15.24 -7.29 12.36
C TYR A 63 13.81 -7.23 12.88
N ALA A 64 12.85 -7.89 12.20
CA ALA A 64 11.47 -7.94 12.65
C ALA A 64 11.34 -8.66 14.00
N LEU A 65 12.08 -9.76 14.20
CA LEU A 65 12.05 -10.52 15.44
C LEU A 65 12.62 -9.71 16.62
N VAL A 66 13.74 -9.02 16.41
CA VAL A 66 14.32 -8.13 17.42
C VAL A 66 13.34 -6.99 17.75
N PHE A 67 12.72 -6.35 16.75
CA PHE A 67 11.70 -5.30 16.97
C PHE A 67 10.47 -5.77 17.75
N VAL A 68 10.08 -7.03 17.62
CA VAL A 68 8.94 -7.58 18.38
C VAL A 68 9.32 -7.92 19.82
N VAL A 69 10.56 -8.36 20.04
CA VAL A 69 11.06 -8.74 21.36
C VAL A 69 11.39 -7.52 22.24
N PHE A 70 11.88 -6.44 21.64
CA PHE A 70 12.35 -5.23 22.31
C PHE A 70 11.50 -4.01 21.96
#